data_AF-A0A2H0LGE0-F1
#
_entry.id   AF-A0A2H0LGE0-F1
#
_cell.length_a   1.000
_cell.length_b   1.000
_cell.length_c   1.000
_cell.angle_alpha   90.00
_cell.angle_beta   90.00
_cell.angle_gamma   90.00
#
_symmetry.space_group_name_H-M   'P 1'
#
loop_
_entity.id
_entity.type
_entity.pdbx_description
1 polymer ?
#
loop_
_entity_poly.entity_id
_entity_poly.type
_entity_poly.pdbx_seq_one_letter_code
_entity_poly.pdbx_strand_id
1 'polypeptide(L)'
;LMHYRLRPTQPGVNLLASLRQFRPPGAHETDPSPIDLVMVKLDAERVLVMRDEECQAIVHRTQRDGQEVYRYEPMRHIAQDADGAITFDPSGGCDPLGYFTDVGVTPVVGSRGWLLEPYTDREWLWATHRARYPDAVVAIAKFFAWRGRLEPYAELRDPDLLITAAEGWSFRSDDGAGTDHGYPLDGSMRITLILAGPNIPHGVWEQPQRIVDVAPTILEMIGWRYHPEQLDGQAIRGIYE
;
A
#
# COMPACT_ATOMS: atom_id res chain seq x y z
N LEU A 1 19.66 2.98 -2.40
CA LEU A 1 18.91 4.17 -2.92
C LEU A 1 19.53 5.52 -2.54
N MET A 2 20.15 5.63 -1.36
CA MET A 2 20.87 6.86 -0.94
C MET A 2 22.18 7.13 -1.72
N HIS A 3 22.71 6.10 -2.39
CA HIS A 3 23.92 6.18 -3.24
C HIS A 3 23.68 5.60 -4.64
N TYR A 4 22.49 5.82 -5.20
CA TYR A 4 22.11 5.25 -6.49
C TYR A 4 23.02 5.78 -7.61
N ARG A 5 23.74 4.89 -8.31
CA ARG A 5 24.63 5.27 -9.41
C ARG A 5 23.92 5.10 -10.75
N LEU A 6 23.65 6.22 -11.41
CA LEU A 6 23.10 6.23 -12.78
C LEU A 6 24.12 5.72 -13.80
N ARG A 7 25.42 5.97 -13.58
CA ARG A 7 26.52 5.54 -14.42
C ARG A 7 27.75 5.21 -13.55
N PRO A 8 28.62 4.27 -13.95
CA PRO A 8 29.82 3.92 -13.19
C PRO A 8 30.77 5.10 -12.93
N THR A 9 30.76 6.10 -13.81
CA THR A 9 31.66 7.27 -13.79
C THR A 9 31.10 8.47 -13.02
N GLN A 10 29.86 8.40 -12.52
CA GLN A 10 29.25 9.49 -11.77
C GLN A 10 29.15 9.15 -10.28
N PRO A 11 29.27 10.15 -9.39
CA PRO A 11 28.96 9.95 -7.98
C PRO A 11 27.51 9.49 -7.84
N GLY A 12 27.26 8.62 -6.86
CA GLY A 12 25.92 8.17 -6.55
C GLY A 12 25.06 9.35 -6.10
N VAL A 13 23.80 9.36 -6.50
CA VAL A 13 22.80 10.34 -6.07
C VAL A 13 21.91 9.75 -5.00
N ASN A 14 21.42 10.60 -4.10
CA ASN A 14 20.32 10.24 -3.23
C ASN A 14 19.02 10.32 -4.04
N LEU A 15 18.58 9.18 -4.60
CA LEU A 15 17.41 9.13 -5.46
C LEU A 15 16.14 9.60 -4.75
N LEU A 16 16.02 9.32 -3.45
CA LEU A 16 14.86 9.70 -2.65
C LEU A 16 14.79 11.23 -2.47
N ALA A 17 15.93 11.86 -2.19
CA ALA A 17 16.03 13.32 -2.14
C ALA A 17 15.71 13.95 -3.51
N SER A 18 16.25 13.38 -4.61
CA SER A 18 16.00 13.88 -5.96
C SER A 18 14.52 13.81 -6.35
N LEU A 19 13.83 12.71 -6.04
CA LEU A 19 12.40 12.57 -6.32
C LEU A 19 11.58 13.59 -5.55
N ARG A 20 11.89 13.85 -4.28
CA ARG A 20 11.19 14.87 -3.48
C ARG A 20 11.36 16.30 -3.98
N GLN A 21 12.56 16.60 -4.49
CA GLN A 21 12.88 17.91 -5.04
C GLN A 21 12.35 18.09 -6.47
N PHE A 22 11.81 17.04 -7.08
CA PHE A 22 11.27 17.13 -8.42
C PHE A 22 10.15 18.18 -8.47
N ARG A 23 10.27 19.08 -9.45
CA ARG A 23 9.25 20.05 -9.81
C ARG A 23 9.08 19.99 -11.32
N PRO A 24 7.83 19.94 -11.83
CA PRO A 24 7.61 20.00 -13.26
C PRO A 24 7.99 21.40 -13.77
N PRO A 25 8.40 21.53 -15.05
CA PRO A 25 8.69 22.83 -15.64
C PRO A 25 7.51 23.81 -15.46
N GLY A 26 7.80 25.00 -14.93
CA GLY A 26 6.79 26.04 -14.67
C GLY A 26 6.10 25.98 -13.31
N ALA A 27 6.36 24.96 -12.49
CA ALA A 27 5.88 24.95 -11.10
C ALA A 27 6.62 25.98 -10.24
N HIS A 28 5.88 26.64 -9.36
CA HIS A 28 6.39 27.54 -8.33
C HIS A 28 6.78 26.76 -7.06
N GLU A 29 7.64 27.33 -6.23
CA GLU A 29 8.05 26.70 -4.96
C GLU A 29 6.88 26.44 -4.00
N THR A 30 5.80 27.23 -4.11
CA THR A 30 4.58 27.10 -3.31
C THR A 30 3.62 26.03 -3.82
N ASP A 31 3.84 25.50 -5.02
CA ASP A 31 2.97 24.49 -5.58
C ASP A 31 3.14 23.16 -4.82
N PRO A 32 2.05 22.41 -4.59
CA PRO A 32 2.14 21.13 -3.94
C PRO A 32 3.04 20.18 -4.73
N SER A 33 3.75 19.30 -4.01
CA SER A 33 4.55 18.24 -4.62
C SER A 33 3.68 17.40 -5.57
N PRO A 34 4.14 17.12 -6.81
CA PRO A 34 3.42 16.23 -7.72
C PRO A 34 3.51 14.75 -7.29
N ILE A 35 4.42 14.42 -6.37
CA ILE A 35 4.60 13.09 -5.81
C ILE A 35 3.96 13.04 -4.42
N ASP A 36 3.14 12.02 -4.19
CA ASP A 36 2.43 11.76 -2.93
C ASP A 36 3.25 10.89 -1.98
N LEU A 37 3.46 9.64 -2.39
CA LEU A 37 4.24 8.64 -1.68
C LEU A 37 5.37 8.14 -2.56
N VAL A 38 6.54 8.01 -1.94
CA VAL A 38 7.66 7.22 -2.45
C VAL A 38 7.69 5.93 -1.62
N MET A 39 7.70 4.79 -2.30
CA MET A 39 7.73 3.47 -1.68
C MET A 39 8.92 2.68 -2.18
N VAL A 40 9.62 2.04 -1.27
CA VAL A 40 10.91 1.41 -1.52
C VAL A 40 10.94 0.05 -0.87
N LYS A 41 11.27 -0.98 -1.66
CA LYS A 41 11.58 -2.30 -1.11
C LYS A 41 12.90 -2.23 -0.34
N LEU A 42 12.85 -2.51 0.96
CA LEU A 42 14.06 -2.60 1.79
C LEU A 42 14.62 -4.02 1.75
N ASP A 43 13.75 -5.01 1.85
CA ASP A 43 14.04 -6.44 1.70
C ASP A 43 12.75 -7.23 1.42
N ALA A 44 12.77 -8.55 1.62
CA ALA A 44 11.64 -9.45 1.41
C ALA A 44 10.49 -9.31 2.43
N GLU A 45 10.67 -8.54 3.51
CA GLU A 45 9.72 -8.40 4.60
C GLU A 45 9.34 -6.94 4.88
N ARG A 46 10.11 -5.97 4.35
CA ARG A 46 10.00 -4.56 4.71
C ARG A 46 9.92 -3.66 3.49
N VAL A 47 8.97 -2.74 3.53
CA VAL A 47 8.79 -1.67 2.55
C VAL A 47 8.81 -0.34 3.28
N LEU A 48 9.69 0.57 2.86
CA LEU A 48 9.67 1.96 3.28
C LEU A 48 8.56 2.69 2.52
N VAL A 49 7.77 3.47 3.24
CA VAL A 49 6.80 4.42 2.70
C VAL A 49 7.18 5.81 3.22
N MET A 50 7.27 6.81 2.34
CA MET A 50 7.65 8.15 2.75
C MET A 50 6.95 9.23 1.94
N ARG A 51 6.67 10.35 2.62
CA ARG A 51 6.33 11.64 1.98
C ARG A 51 7.56 12.54 1.96
N ASP A 52 8.24 12.59 3.09
CA ASP A 52 9.45 13.38 3.29
C ASP A 52 10.40 12.74 4.32
N GLU A 53 11.40 13.48 4.79
CA GLU A 53 12.38 13.02 5.78
C GLU A 53 11.82 12.97 7.20
N GLU A 54 10.82 13.80 7.50
CA GLU A 54 10.14 13.89 8.80
C GLU A 54 8.94 12.94 8.90
N CYS A 55 8.42 12.51 7.74
CA CYS A 55 7.22 11.71 7.61
C CYS A 55 7.48 10.43 6.80
N GLN A 56 7.86 9.38 7.51
CA GLN A 56 8.22 8.07 6.97
C GLN A 56 7.55 6.95 7.76
N ALA A 57 7.51 5.76 7.19
CA ALA A 57 7.10 4.56 7.90
C ALA A 57 7.69 3.31 7.25
N ILE A 58 7.84 2.25 8.03
CA ILE A 58 8.11 0.91 7.51
C ILE A 58 6.83 0.08 7.61
N VAL A 59 6.42 -0.47 6.49
CA VAL A 59 5.46 -1.57 6.43
C VAL A 59 6.23 -2.88 6.60
N HIS A 60 5.85 -3.66 7.60
CA HIS A 60 6.41 -4.98 7.88
C HIS A 60 5.41 -6.06 7.47
N ARG A 61 5.90 -7.13 6.84
CA ARG A 61 5.15 -8.34 6.50
C ARG A 61 5.93 -9.57 6.96
N THR A 62 5.41 -10.25 7.97
CA THR A 62 6.05 -11.44 8.56
C THR A 62 5.05 -12.59 8.62
N GLN A 63 5.53 -13.76 9.03
CA GLN A 63 4.71 -14.95 9.29
C GLN A 63 4.62 -15.18 10.80
N ARG A 64 3.41 -15.41 11.31
CA ARG A 64 3.14 -15.80 12.70
C ARG A 64 2.14 -16.95 12.71
N ASP A 65 2.50 -18.07 13.32
CA ASP A 65 1.64 -19.25 13.44
C ASP A 65 1.07 -19.75 12.08
N GLY A 66 1.86 -19.59 11.01
CA GLY A 66 1.47 -19.98 9.65
C GLY A 66 0.57 -18.98 8.91
N GLN A 67 0.31 -17.82 9.50
CA GLN A 67 -0.47 -16.73 8.90
C GLN A 67 0.38 -15.48 8.68
N GLU A 68 0.14 -14.81 7.56
CA GLU A 68 0.76 -13.50 7.31
C GLU A 68 0.19 -12.44 8.23
N VAL A 69 1.10 -11.71 8.88
CA VAL A 69 0.77 -10.57 9.73
C VAL A 69 1.55 -9.34 9.27
N TYR A 70 0.95 -8.19 9.49
CA TYR A 70 1.38 -6.92 8.99
C TYR A 70 1.44 -5.92 10.14
N ARG A 71 2.45 -5.05 10.09
CA ARG A 71 2.63 -3.97 11.07
C ARG A 71 3.09 -2.71 10.35
N TYR A 72 2.73 -1.54 10.89
CA TYR A 72 3.10 -0.24 10.35
C TYR A 72 3.86 0.58 11.39
N GLU A 73 5.09 0.98 11.07
CA GLU A 73 5.98 1.68 11.99
C GLU A 73 6.31 3.08 11.49
N PRO A 74 5.54 4.11 11.90
CA PRO A 74 5.88 5.50 11.64
C PRO A 74 7.22 5.89 12.27
N MET A 75 8.09 6.49 11.47
CA MET A 75 9.45 6.89 11.83
C MET A 75 9.91 8.11 11.02
N ARG A 76 11.13 8.58 11.26
CA ARG A 76 11.79 9.65 10.49
C ARG A 76 13.28 9.38 10.35
N HIS A 77 13.92 10.10 9.43
CA HIS A 77 15.37 10.06 9.23
C HIS A 77 15.95 8.67 8.97
N ILE A 78 15.31 7.88 8.10
CA ILE A 78 15.88 6.59 7.71
C ILE A 78 17.27 6.77 7.08
N ALA A 79 18.22 6.01 7.61
CA ALA A 79 19.57 5.91 7.09
C ALA A 79 19.93 4.43 6.88
N GLN A 80 20.80 4.20 5.91
CA GLN A 80 21.37 2.88 5.65
C GLN A 80 22.89 3.01 5.65
N ASP A 81 23.57 2.18 6.42
CA ASP A 81 25.03 2.14 6.42
C ASP A 81 25.60 1.32 5.24
N ALA A 82 26.92 1.21 5.17
CA ALA A 82 27.61 0.51 4.09
C ALA A 82 27.36 -1.01 4.08
N ASP A 83 26.98 -1.59 5.22
CA ASP A 83 26.67 -3.01 5.39
C ASP A 83 25.18 -3.29 5.16
N GLY A 84 24.38 -2.25 4.87
CA GLY A 84 22.96 -2.35 4.58
C GLY A 84 22.07 -2.26 5.81
N ALA A 85 22.63 -2.05 7.01
CA ALA A 85 21.87 -1.93 8.24
C ALA A 85 21.06 -0.62 8.23
N ILE A 86 19.80 -0.72 8.66
CA ILE A 86 18.84 0.38 8.63
C ILE A 86 18.69 0.96 10.04
N THR A 87 18.81 2.29 10.14
CA THR A 87 18.58 3.06 11.37
C THR A 87 17.57 4.17 11.11
N PHE A 88 16.83 4.58 12.14
CA PHE A 88 15.82 5.63 12.06
C PHE A 88 15.47 6.16 13.44
N ASP A 89 14.86 7.35 13.48
CA ASP A 89 14.32 7.95 14.68
C ASP A 89 12.82 7.62 14.84
N PRO A 90 12.30 7.52 16.07
CA PRO A 90 10.86 7.44 16.33
C PRO A 90 10.09 8.60 15.67
N SER A 91 8.91 8.32 15.09
CA SER A 91 8.07 9.40 14.51
C SER A 91 7.78 10.51 15.52
N GLY A 92 7.79 11.75 15.03
CA GLY A 92 7.41 12.95 15.77
C GLY A 92 5.90 13.22 15.76
N GLY A 93 5.08 12.24 15.40
CA GLY A 93 3.63 12.38 15.23
C GLY A 93 3.17 12.47 13.76
N CYS A 94 4.09 12.35 12.79
CA CYS A 94 3.73 12.21 11.38
C CYS A 94 3.65 10.74 10.97
N ASP A 95 2.72 10.42 10.08
CA ASP A 95 2.67 9.14 9.39
C ASP A 95 2.26 9.35 7.91
N PRO A 96 2.97 8.73 6.95
CA PRO A 96 2.69 8.89 5.52
C PRO A 96 1.25 8.56 5.09
N LEU A 97 0.58 7.62 5.75
CA LEU A 97 -0.75 7.18 5.39
C LEU A 97 -1.87 7.97 6.10
N GLY A 98 -1.50 8.95 6.93
CA GLY A 98 -2.40 9.88 7.62
C GLY A 98 -3.23 9.26 8.76
N TYR A 99 -2.96 8.03 9.19
CA TYR A 99 -3.75 7.30 10.20
C TYR A 99 -3.81 7.99 11.56
N PHE A 100 -2.82 8.80 11.94
CA PHE A 100 -2.87 9.59 13.17
C PHE A 100 -3.89 10.73 13.12
N THR A 101 -4.28 11.18 11.92
CA THR A 101 -5.10 12.39 11.72
C THR A 101 -6.41 12.13 10.99
N ASP A 102 -6.55 10.97 10.35
CA ASP A 102 -7.74 10.61 9.59
C ASP A 102 -8.89 10.21 10.53
N VAL A 103 -9.84 11.14 10.68
CA VAL A 103 -11.04 10.99 11.52
C VAL A 103 -11.85 9.74 11.25
N GLY A 104 -11.77 9.16 10.04
CA GLY A 104 -12.47 7.93 9.67
C GLY A 104 -11.91 6.69 10.37
N VAL A 105 -10.66 6.73 10.84
CA VAL A 105 -9.95 5.57 11.39
C VAL A 105 -9.19 5.84 12.69
N THR A 106 -8.96 7.11 13.07
CA THR A 106 -8.28 7.49 14.32
C THR A 106 -8.84 6.77 15.56
N PRO A 107 -10.17 6.55 15.74
CA PRO A 107 -10.69 5.83 16.90
C PRO A 107 -10.20 4.38 17.03
N VAL A 108 -9.73 3.78 15.93
CA VAL A 108 -9.27 2.39 15.88
C VAL A 108 -7.75 2.34 15.78
N VAL A 109 -7.17 2.99 14.76
CA VAL A 109 -5.75 2.87 14.40
C VAL A 109 -4.91 4.11 14.73
N GLY A 110 -5.53 5.16 15.28
CA GLY A 110 -4.87 6.45 15.52
C GLY A 110 -3.84 6.44 16.64
N SER A 111 -3.68 5.32 17.36
CA SER A 111 -2.64 5.17 18.38
C SER A 111 -1.39 4.50 17.81
N ARG A 112 -0.22 5.02 18.18
CA ARG A 112 1.06 4.40 17.83
C ARG A 112 1.15 2.94 18.31
N GLY A 113 0.56 2.63 19.47
CA GLY A 113 0.52 1.27 20.00
C GLY A 113 -0.14 0.29 19.04
N TRP A 114 -1.33 0.63 18.53
CA TRP A 114 -2.04 -0.22 17.58
C TRP A 114 -1.22 -0.42 16.30
N LEU A 115 -0.69 0.64 15.69
CA LEU A 115 0.08 0.51 14.44
C LEU A 115 1.31 -0.42 14.56
N LEU A 116 1.90 -0.52 15.77
CA LEU A 116 3.06 -1.34 16.08
C LEU A 116 2.74 -2.79 16.50
N GLU A 117 1.47 -3.17 16.56
CA GLU A 117 1.08 -4.56 16.79
C GLU A 117 0.94 -5.31 15.45
N PRO A 118 1.27 -6.61 15.41
CA PRO A 118 1.06 -7.43 14.23
C PRO A 118 -0.41 -7.83 14.10
N TYR A 119 -1.02 -7.49 12.97
CA TYR A 119 -2.40 -7.85 12.62
C TYR A 119 -2.48 -8.58 11.29
N THR A 120 -3.50 -9.41 11.14
CA THR A 120 -3.82 -10.09 9.89
C THR A 120 -4.27 -9.12 8.81
N ASP A 121 -4.28 -9.57 7.55
CA ASP A 121 -4.74 -8.71 6.45
C ASP A 121 -6.22 -8.31 6.59
N ARG A 122 -7.09 -9.15 7.17
CA ARG A 122 -8.51 -8.83 7.41
C ARG A 122 -8.70 -7.79 8.49
N GLU A 123 -7.92 -7.86 9.56
CA GLU A 123 -7.95 -6.86 10.64
C GLU A 123 -7.53 -5.48 10.11
N TRP A 124 -6.47 -5.42 9.29
CA TRP A 124 -6.05 -4.19 8.62
C TRP A 124 -7.13 -3.63 7.69
N LEU A 125 -7.77 -4.48 6.87
CA LEU A 125 -8.87 -4.08 6.00
C LEU A 125 -10.01 -3.47 6.82
N TRP A 126 -10.45 -4.17 7.87
CA TRP A 126 -11.51 -3.68 8.76
C TRP A 126 -11.16 -2.35 9.40
N ALA A 127 -9.93 -2.22 9.91
CA ALA A 127 -9.50 -1.04 10.63
C ALA A 127 -9.30 0.18 9.73
N THR A 128 -8.95 -0.02 8.45
CA THR A 128 -8.52 1.06 7.55
C THR A 128 -9.41 1.31 6.34
N HIS A 129 -10.47 0.52 6.08
CA HIS A 129 -11.30 0.69 4.87
C HIS A 129 -11.92 2.08 4.68
N ARG A 130 -12.07 2.86 5.77
CA ARG A 130 -12.58 4.25 5.77
C ARG A 130 -11.49 5.31 5.68
N ALA A 131 -10.22 4.93 5.75
CA ALA A 131 -9.12 5.87 5.63
C ALA A 131 -9.02 6.43 4.20
N ARG A 132 -8.33 7.57 4.06
CA ARG A 132 -7.88 8.13 2.78
C ARG A 132 -7.00 7.15 2.00
N TYR A 133 -6.19 6.37 2.71
CA TYR A 133 -5.39 5.26 2.15
C TYR A 133 -5.94 3.92 2.65
N PRO A 134 -7.06 3.43 2.08
CA PRO A 134 -7.71 2.24 2.61
C PRO A 134 -6.89 0.98 2.32
N ASP A 135 -6.73 0.12 3.33
CA ASP A 135 -6.03 -1.17 3.23
C ASP A 135 -4.57 -1.05 2.72
N ALA A 136 -3.99 0.15 2.80
CA ALA A 136 -2.72 0.45 2.14
C ALA A 136 -1.54 -0.34 2.71
N VAL A 137 -1.54 -0.65 4.01
CA VAL A 137 -0.47 -1.43 4.65
C VAL A 137 -0.35 -2.82 4.00
N VAL A 138 -1.48 -3.50 3.83
CA VAL A 138 -1.51 -4.82 3.19
C VAL A 138 -1.23 -4.69 1.69
N ALA A 139 -1.88 -3.74 1.01
CA ALA A 139 -1.73 -3.55 -0.43
C ALA A 139 -0.27 -3.26 -0.82
N ILE A 140 0.42 -2.38 -0.10
CA ILE A 140 1.83 -2.06 -0.31
C ILE A 140 2.69 -3.30 -0.06
N ALA A 141 2.49 -4.00 1.05
CA ALA A 141 3.26 -5.18 1.40
C ALA A 141 3.08 -6.39 0.45
N LYS A 142 1.94 -6.47 -0.25
CA LYS A 142 1.68 -7.50 -1.27
C LYS A 142 2.09 -7.06 -2.67
N PHE A 143 2.06 -5.77 -2.96
CA PHE A 143 2.56 -5.20 -4.22
C PHE A 143 4.07 -5.38 -4.34
N PHE A 144 4.78 -5.14 -3.24
CA PHE A 144 6.18 -5.46 -3.07
C PHE A 144 6.37 -6.86 -2.48
N ALA A 145 7.59 -7.39 -2.54
CA ALA A 145 7.98 -8.60 -1.82
C ALA A 145 7.12 -9.81 -2.18
N TRP A 146 7.16 -10.17 -3.47
CA TRP A 146 6.41 -11.30 -4.01
C TRP A 146 6.89 -12.62 -3.38
N ARG A 147 5.97 -13.37 -2.79
CA ARG A 147 6.25 -14.63 -2.05
C ARG A 147 5.52 -15.82 -2.66
N GLY A 148 5.95 -17.01 -2.30
CA GLY A 148 5.28 -18.26 -2.66
C GLY A 148 5.26 -18.48 -4.17
N ARG A 149 4.06 -18.58 -4.76
CA ARG A 149 3.93 -18.85 -6.21
C ARG A 149 4.43 -17.71 -7.09
N LEU A 150 4.51 -16.51 -6.55
CA LEU A 150 4.98 -15.33 -7.28
C LEU A 150 6.49 -15.13 -7.18
N GLU A 151 7.16 -15.80 -6.23
CA GLU A 151 8.60 -15.66 -5.99
C GLU A 151 9.47 -15.94 -7.24
N PRO A 152 9.19 -16.97 -8.08
CA PRO A 152 9.95 -17.18 -9.32
C PRO A 152 9.85 -16.04 -10.35
N TYR A 153 8.87 -15.15 -10.21
CA TYR A 153 8.66 -14.01 -11.10
C TYR A 153 9.21 -12.70 -10.52
N ALA A 154 9.70 -12.71 -9.28
CA ALA A 154 10.09 -11.50 -8.56
C ALA A 154 11.23 -10.75 -9.28
N GLU A 155 12.24 -11.45 -9.81
CA GLU A 155 13.37 -10.83 -10.51
C GLU A 155 12.93 -9.90 -11.67
N LEU A 156 11.81 -10.22 -12.34
CA LEU A 156 11.33 -9.47 -13.50
C LEU A 156 10.19 -8.51 -13.17
N ARG A 157 9.49 -8.69 -12.05
CA ARG A 157 8.19 -8.06 -11.80
C ARG A 157 8.00 -7.46 -10.41
N ASP A 158 8.85 -7.81 -9.45
CA ASP A 158 8.82 -7.23 -8.11
C ASP A 158 9.63 -5.92 -8.13
N PRO A 159 8.98 -4.76 -8.03
CA PRO A 159 9.66 -3.48 -8.17
C PRO A 159 10.48 -3.15 -6.92
N ASP A 160 11.62 -2.50 -7.09
CA ASP A 160 12.39 -1.96 -5.95
C ASP A 160 11.87 -0.60 -5.48
N LEU A 161 11.17 0.13 -6.35
CA LEU A 161 10.70 1.50 -6.14
C LEU A 161 9.35 1.70 -6.84
N LEU A 162 8.41 2.32 -6.12
CA LEU A 162 7.16 2.84 -6.66
C LEU A 162 7.01 4.29 -6.21
N ILE A 163 6.57 5.16 -7.12
CA ILE A 163 6.12 6.50 -6.79
C ILE A 163 4.67 6.67 -7.19
N THR A 164 3.94 7.44 -6.39
CA THR A 164 2.52 7.75 -6.65
C THR A 164 2.38 9.24 -6.87
N ALA A 165 1.51 9.62 -7.81
CA ALA A 165 1.19 11.01 -8.03
C ALA A 165 0.31 11.53 -6.88
N ALA A 166 0.52 12.80 -6.51
CA ALA A 166 -0.39 13.52 -5.61
C ALA A 166 -1.80 13.60 -6.20
N GLU A 167 -2.79 13.77 -5.34
CA GLU A 167 -4.17 13.93 -5.76
C GLU A 167 -4.30 15.10 -6.76
N GLY A 168 -4.93 14.84 -7.90
CA GLY A 168 -5.04 15.79 -9.01
C GLY A 168 -3.81 15.84 -9.95
N TRP A 169 -2.74 15.09 -9.65
CA TRP A 169 -1.58 14.95 -10.52
C TRP A 169 -1.58 13.62 -11.29
N SER A 170 -0.87 13.60 -12.41
CA SER A 170 -0.56 12.39 -13.17
C SER A 170 0.88 12.44 -13.67
N PHE A 171 1.46 11.28 -13.97
CA PHE A 171 2.79 11.19 -14.62
C PHE A 171 2.69 10.94 -16.13
N ARG A 172 1.57 11.35 -16.75
CA ARG A 172 1.40 11.28 -18.19
C ARG A 172 2.42 12.18 -18.88
N SER A 173 2.92 11.72 -20.02
CA SER A 173 3.81 12.49 -20.88
C SER A 173 3.09 13.13 -22.08
N ASP A 174 1.79 12.89 -22.23
CA ASP A 174 0.96 13.48 -23.28
C ASP A 174 0.10 14.63 -22.74
N ASP A 175 -0.18 15.62 -23.61
CA ASP A 175 -1.04 16.77 -23.30
C ASP A 175 -2.54 16.44 -23.40
N GLY A 176 -2.88 15.16 -23.27
CA GLY A 176 -4.24 14.66 -23.45
C GLY A 176 -5.15 15.09 -22.30
N ALA A 177 -6.30 15.68 -22.64
CA ALA A 177 -7.37 15.86 -21.66
C ALA A 177 -7.93 14.47 -21.27
N GLY A 178 -7.76 14.08 -20.01
CA GLY A 178 -8.21 12.79 -19.50
C GLY A 178 -8.14 12.72 -17.97
N THR A 179 -8.66 11.63 -17.42
CA THR A 179 -8.56 11.29 -16.00
C THR A 179 -7.79 9.98 -15.86
N ASP A 180 -6.94 9.87 -14.85
CA ASP A 180 -6.22 8.62 -14.53
C ASP A 180 -6.67 8.02 -13.20
N HIS A 181 -6.31 6.76 -12.99
CA HIS A 181 -6.49 6.02 -11.75
C HIS A 181 -5.23 5.21 -11.45
N GLY A 182 -5.16 4.61 -10.26
CA GLY A 182 -4.02 3.76 -9.84
C GLY A 182 -3.24 4.32 -8.65
N TYR A 183 -3.71 5.43 -8.07
CA TYR A 183 -3.24 5.93 -6.79
C TYR A 183 -3.88 5.13 -5.64
N PRO A 184 -3.18 4.90 -4.51
CA PRO A 184 -3.72 4.16 -3.35
C PRO A 184 -4.65 5.03 -2.48
N LEU A 185 -5.33 6.01 -3.08
CA LEU A 185 -6.34 6.82 -2.40
C LEU A 185 -7.70 6.16 -2.51
N ASP A 186 -8.57 6.47 -1.57
CA ASP A 186 -9.91 5.92 -1.47
C ASP A 186 -10.76 6.08 -2.74
N GLY A 187 -10.65 7.20 -3.45
CA GLY A 187 -11.35 7.44 -4.72
C GLY A 187 -10.97 6.47 -5.85
N SER A 188 -9.79 5.86 -5.81
CA SER A 188 -9.37 4.81 -6.77
C SER A 188 -9.53 3.40 -6.21
N MET A 189 -9.38 3.23 -4.89
CA MET A 189 -9.34 1.92 -4.25
C MET A 189 -10.72 1.36 -3.92
N ARG A 190 -11.73 2.21 -3.70
CA ARG A 190 -13.09 1.78 -3.37
C ARG A 190 -13.88 1.56 -4.65
N ILE A 191 -14.24 0.30 -4.90
CA ILE A 191 -15.12 -0.10 -6.00
C ILE A 191 -16.50 -0.47 -5.48
N THR A 192 -17.51 -0.36 -6.35
CA THR A 192 -18.88 -0.81 -6.05
C THR A 192 -19.08 -2.22 -6.58
N LEU A 193 -19.54 -3.13 -5.72
CA LEU A 193 -19.98 -4.48 -6.11
C LEU A 193 -21.50 -4.59 -5.92
N ILE A 194 -22.22 -4.92 -6.99
CA ILE A 194 -23.67 -5.17 -6.97
C ILE A 194 -23.89 -6.61 -7.42
N LEU A 195 -24.62 -7.37 -6.61
CA LEU A 195 -25.00 -8.75 -6.89
C LEU A 195 -26.54 -8.85 -6.86
N ALA A 196 -27.11 -9.62 -7.79
CA ALA A 196 -28.54 -9.82 -7.88
C ALA A 196 -28.84 -11.22 -8.44
N GLY A 197 -29.85 -11.89 -7.87
CA GLY A 197 -30.23 -13.23 -8.29
C GLY A 197 -31.23 -13.87 -7.33
N PRO A 198 -31.78 -15.05 -7.67
CA PRO A 198 -32.82 -15.72 -6.89
C PRO A 198 -32.42 -16.05 -5.45
N ASN A 199 -31.12 -16.19 -5.18
CA ASN A 199 -30.59 -16.52 -3.85
C ASN A 199 -29.72 -15.39 -3.27
N ILE A 200 -29.79 -14.18 -3.81
CA ILE A 200 -29.07 -13.02 -3.27
C ILE A 200 -30.04 -12.22 -2.40
N PRO A 201 -29.79 -12.07 -1.08
CA PRO A 201 -30.62 -11.26 -0.22
C PRO A 201 -30.67 -9.81 -0.67
N HIS A 202 -31.83 -9.17 -0.52
CA HIS A 202 -31.94 -7.73 -0.69
C HIS A 202 -31.31 -7.00 0.50
N GLY A 203 -30.45 -6.00 0.23
CA GLY A 203 -29.88 -5.15 1.27
C GLY A 203 -28.54 -4.54 0.90
N VAL A 204 -27.86 -4.00 1.92
CA VAL A 204 -26.50 -3.48 1.82
C VAL A 204 -25.61 -4.34 2.70
N TRP A 205 -24.48 -4.77 2.16
CA TRP A 205 -23.44 -5.45 2.92
C TRP A 205 -22.39 -4.43 3.37
N GLU A 206 -22.31 -4.17 4.68
CA GLU A 206 -21.42 -3.12 5.20
C GLU A 206 -19.99 -3.59 5.50
N GLN A 207 -19.75 -4.91 5.55
CA GLN A 207 -18.40 -5.40 5.88
C GLN A 207 -17.47 -5.23 4.68
N PRO A 208 -16.27 -4.63 4.86
CA PRO A 208 -15.37 -4.39 3.75
C PRO A 208 -14.86 -5.70 3.14
N GLN A 209 -14.84 -5.76 1.82
CA GLN A 209 -14.33 -6.88 1.03
C GLN A 209 -13.26 -6.38 0.07
N ARG A 210 -12.40 -7.29 -0.41
CA ARG A 210 -11.45 -7.01 -1.49
C ARG A 210 -12.01 -7.51 -2.81
N ILE A 211 -11.56 -6.93 -3.92
CA ILE A 211 -11.95 -7.41 -5.26
C ILE A 211 -11.57 -8.89 -5.47
N VAL A 212 -10.48 -9.34 -4.85
CA VAL A 212 -10.03 -10.75 -4.91
C VAL A 212 -10.98 -11.73 -4.23
N ASP A 213 -11.92 -11.25 -3.41
CA ASP A 213 -12.95 -12.06 -2.76
C ASP A 213 -14.09 -12.45 -3.72
N VAL A 214 -14.22 -11.75 -4.85
CA VAL A 214 -15.30 -11.99 -5.82
C VAL A 214 -15.16 -13.37 -6.49
N ALA A 215 -13.95 -13.74 -6.92
CA ALA A 215 -13.71 -15.03 -7.57
C ALA A 215 -14.10 -16.24 -6.69
N PRO A 216 -13.59 -16.40 -5.44
CA PRO A 216 -14.01 -17.50 -4.58
C PRO A 216 -15.50 -17.46 -4.24
N THR A 217 -16.10 -16.27 -4.11
CA THR A 217 -17.56 -16.11 -3.91
C THR A 217 -18.35 -16.74 -5.06
N ILE A 218 -18.00 -16.41 -6.31
CA ILE A 218 -18.66 -16.96 -7.49
C ILE A 218 -18.48 -18.48 -7.56
N LEU A 219 -17.27 -18.98 -7.28
CA LEU A 219 -16.98 -20.42 -7.30
C LEU A 219 -17.80 -21.19 -6.26
N GLU A 220 -17.94 -20.67 -5.03
CA GLU A 220 -18.83 -21.25 -4.02
C GLU A 220 -20.30 -21.23 -4.49
N MET A 221 -20.78 -20.09 -5.02
CA MET A 221 -22.17 -19.94 -5.48
C MET A 221 -22.56 -20.93 -6.59
N ILE A 222 -21.65 -21.27 -7.50
CA ILE A 222 -21.91 -22.24 -8.58
C ILE A 222 -21.60 -23.69 -8.17
N GLY A 223 -21.17 -23.92 -6.93
CA GLY A 223 -20.79 -25.24 -6.42
C GLY A 223 -19.50 -25.80 -7.06
N TRP A 224 -18.65 -24.94 -7.64
CA TRP A 224 -17.40 -25.36 -8.25
C TRP A 224 -16.35 -25.62 -7.17
N ARG A 225 -15.70 -26.79 -7.22
CA ARG A 225 -14.65 -27.13 -6.26
C ARG A 225 -13.36 -26.40 -6.62
N TYR A 226 -12.81 -25.69 -5.65
CA TYR A 226 -11.51 -25.05 -5.75
C TYR A 226 -10.70 -25.28 -4.48
N HIS A 227 -9.41 -24.98 -4.59
CA HIS A 227 -8.44 -25.07 -3.52
C HIS A 227 -8.24 -23.67 -2.94
N PRO A 228 -8.71 -23.35 -1.72
CA PRO A 228 -8.65 -22.00 -1.17
C PRO A 228 -7.22 -21.42 -1.14
N GLU A 229 -6.21 -22.26 -0.95
CA GLU A 229 -4.79 -21.90 -0.97
C GLU A 229 -4.27 -21.44 -2.35
N GLN A 230 -5.10 -21.55 -3.39
CA GLN A 230 -4.78 -21.07 -4.74
C GLN A 230 -5.30 -19.68 -5.04
N LEU A 231 -6.10 -19.09 -4.15
CA LEU A 231 -6.71 -17.78 -4.31
C LEU A 231 -6.27 -16.86 -3.17
N ASP A 232 -6.04 -15.58 -3.47
CA ASP A 232 -5.68 -14.59 -2.46
C ASP A 232 -6.88 -14.16 -1.60
N GLY A 233 -8.09 -14.25 -2.17
CA GLY A 233 -9.33 -13.86 -1.53
C GLY A 233 -10.05 -15.00 -0.82
N GLN A 234 -11.08 -14.63 -0.05
CA GLN A 234 -11.98 -15.57 0.61
C GLN A 234 -13.40 -15.33 0.12
N ALA A 235 -14.23 -16.37 0.06
CA ALA A 235 -15.62 -16.22 -0.34
C ALA A 235 -16.37 -15.31 0.65
N ILE A 236 -17.14 -14.36 0.11
CA ILE A 236 -17.99 -13.46 0.88
C ILE A 236 -19.23 -14.27 1.27
N ARG A 237 -19.21 -14.89 2.45
CA ARG A 237 -20.33 -15.72 2.91
C ARG A 237 -21.42 -14.87 3.55
N GLY A 238 -22.66 -15.36 3.48
CA GLY A 238 -23.84 -14.67 4.04
C GLY A 238 -24.50 -13.67 3.07
N ILE A 239 -24.00 -13.55 1.84
CA ILE A 239 -24.63 -12.77 0.76
C ILE A 239 -25.28 -13.66 -0.31
N TYR A 240 -25.33 -14.98 -0.08
CA TYR A 240 -26.06 -15.95 -0.90
C TYR A 240 -26.53 -17.14 -0.06
N GLU A 241 -27.57 -17.83 -0.55
CA GLU A 241 -28.14 -19.08 -0.01
C GLU A 241 -28.00 -20.26 -0.98
#